data_AF-A0AAD7GT25-F1
#
_entry.id   AF-A0AAD7GT25-F1
#
_cell.length_a   1.000
_cell.length_b   1.000
_cell.length_c   1.000
_cell.angle_alpha   90.00
_cell.angle_beta   90.00
_cell.angle_gamma   90.00
#
_symmetry.space_group_name_H-M   'P 1'
#
loop_
_entity.id
_entity.type
_entity.pdbx_description
1 polymer ?
#
loop_
_entity_poly.entity_id
_entity_poly.type
_entity_poly.pdbx_seq_one_letter_code
_entity_poly.pdbx_strand_id
1 'polypeptide(L)'
;MTPHTESDPSATATESTASERVADRARIEGLDARIKEMEAQIQELQYAVGALQQEKDSVQGRLDAYTYPVLTLPNEIMSEIFVHFLPVYPQRSPLIGPHSPSLLGQICRKWRDIALSTPALWRAVRLTLNKKR
;
A
#
# COMPACT_ATOMS: atom_id res chain seq x y z
N MET A 1 42.08 -84.26 3.29
CA MET A 1 42.41 -83.10 4.13
C MET A 1 42.26 -81.87 3.25
N THR A 2 41.13 -81.19 3.38
CA THR A 2 40.61 -80.13 2.49
C THR A 2 41.09 -78.76 2.95
N PRO A 3 41.46 -77.83 2.05
CA PRO A 3 41.65 -76.44 2.42
C PRO A 3 40.29 -75.73 2.47
N HIS A 4 40.06 -74.98 3.55
CA HIS A 4 38.92 -74.08 3.68
C HIS A 4 39.19 -72.81 2.87
N THR A 5 38.29 -72.51 1.93
CA THR A 5 38.23 -71.21 1.24
C THR A 5 37.45 -70.24 2.12
N GLU A 6 38.14 -69.26 2.69
CA GLU A 6 37.56 -68.10 3.37
C GLU A 6 37.05 -67.12 2.29
N SER A 7 35.73 -67.02 2.16
CA SER A 7 35.08 -66.02 1.32
C SER A 7 34.93 -64.72 2.10
N ASP A 8 35.69 -63.71 1.69
CA ASP A 8 35.68 -62.34 2.22
C ASP A 8 34.36 -61.62 1.87
N PRO A 9 33.59 -61.09 2.85
CA PRO A 9 32.33 -60.38 2.59
C PRO A 9 32.51 -58.88 2.28
N SER A 10 33.74 -58.41 2.07
CA SER A 10 34.06 -56.97 2.02
C SER A 10 33.87 -56.30 0.64
N ALA A 11 33.54 -57.04 -0.42
CA ALA A 11 33.51 -56.48 -1.78
C ALA A 11 32.18 -55.80 -2.18
N THR A 12 31.06 -56.09 -1.51
CA THR A 12 29.72 -55.65 -1.95
C THR A 12 29.25 -54.30 -1.36
N ALA A 13 29.89 -53.78 -0.31
CA ALA A 13 29.51 -52.50 0.30
C ALA A 13 30.07 -51.26 -0.45
N THR A 14 31.17 -51.44 -1.18
CA THR A 14 31.93 -50.35 -1.81
C THR A 14 31.33 -49.90 -3.15
N GLU A 15 30.64 -50.78 -3.88
CA GLU A 15 29.98 -50.44 -5.15
C GLU A 15 28.65 -49.70 -4.94
N SER A 16 27.88 -50.06 -3.90
CA SER A 16 26.59 -49.41 -3.58
C SER A 16 26.78 -47.94 -3.18
N THR A 17 27.81 -47.64 -2.40
CA THR A 17 28.13 -46.29 -1.93
C THR A 17 28.74 -45.40 -3.02
N ALA A 18 29.42 -45.98 -4.02
CA ALA A 18 29.92 -45.22 -5.17
C ALA A 18 28.78 -44.74 -6.09
N SER A 19 27.77 -45.59 -6.32
CA SER A 19 26.59 -45.25 -7.12
C SER A 19 25.73 -44.16 -6.48
N GLU A 20 25.50 -44.25 -5.16
CA GLU A 20 24.77 -43.22 -4.40
C GLU A 20 25.48 -41.86 -4.43
N ARG A 21 26.80 -41.82 -4.30
CA ARG A 21 27.58 -40.56 -4.39
C ARG A 21 27.52 -39.89 -5.76
N VAL A 22 27.46 -40.68 -6.83
CA VAL A 22 27.30 -40.15 -8.19
C VAL A 22 25.89 -39.56 -8.38
N ALA A 23 24.86 -40.25 -7.88
CA ALA A 23 23.49 -39.76 -7.89
C ALA A 23 23.31 -38.48 -7.06
N ASP A 24 23.91 -38.43 -5.86
CA ASP A 24 23.89 -37.27 -4.98
C ASP A 24 24.62 -36.08 -5.60
N ARG A 25 25.77 -36.31 -6.26
CA ARG A 25 26.49 -35.26 -6.97
C ARG A 25 25.68 -34.66 -8.10
N ALA A 26 25.03 -35.49 -8.92
CA ALA A 26 24.15 -35.03 -10.00
C ALA A 26 22.95 -34.22 -9.44
N ARG A 27 22.40 -34.62 -8.29
CA ARG A 27 21.33 -33.90 -7.61
C ARG A 27 21.80 -32.53 -7.08
N ILE A 28 22.98 -32.47 -6.48
CA ILE A 28 23.59 -31.22 -5.99
C ILE A 28 23.86 -30.27 -7.16
N GLU A 29 24.43 -30.76 -8.26
CA GLU A 29 24.68 -29.96 -9.47
C GLU A 29 23.36 -29.40 -10.06
N GLY A 30 22.28 -30.18 -10.01
CA GLY A 30 20.94 -29.73 -10.41
C GLY A 30 20.36 -28.64 -9.48
N LEU A 31 20.59 -28.75 -8.17
CA LEU A 31 20.16 -27.73 -7.20
C LEU A 31 20.97 -26.43 -7.35
N ASP A 32 22.28 -26.53 -7.57
CA ASP A 32 23.15 -25.36 -7.83
C ASP A 32 22.73 -24.62 -9.11
N ALA A 33 22.40 -25.36 -10.18
CA ALA A 33 21.88 -24.75 -11.40
C ALA A 33 20.55 -24.01 -11.13
N ARG A 34 19.68 -24.57 -10.29
CA ARG A 34 18.42 -23.95 -9.92
C ARG A 34 18.61 -22.70 -9.06
N ILE A 35 19.58 -22.71 -8.14
CA ILE A 35 19.94 -21.53 -7.33
C ILE A 35 20.42 -20.41 -8.26
N LYS A 36 21.36 -20.69 -9.17
CA LYS A 36 21.88 -19.70 -10.13
C LYS A 36 20.79 -19.07 -10.99
N GLU A 37 19.84 -19.88 -11.45
CA GLU A 37 18.67 -19.40 -12.19
C GLU A 37 17.81 -18.47 -11.33
N MET A 38 17.51 -18.85 -10.09
CA MET A 38 16.74 -17.99 -9.19
C MET A 38 17.49 -16.69 -8.84
N GLU A 39 18.81 -16.75 -8.66
CA GLU A 39 19.64 -15.56 -8.43
C GLU A 39 19.60 -14.60 -9.62
N ALA A 40 19.68 -15.12 -10.85
CA ALA A 40 19.55 -14.33 -12.07
C ALA A 40 18.17 -13.65 -12.16
N GLN A 41 17.09 -14.38 -11.84
CA GLN A 41 15.73 -13.84 -11.81
C GLN A 41 15.55 -12.77 -10.72
N ILE A 42 16.11 -13.00 -9.53
CA ILE A 42 16.10 -12.01 -8.44
C ILE A 42 16.81 -10.73 -8.89
N GLN A 43 17.97 -10.87 -9.52
CA GLN A 43 18.74 -9.75 -10.01
C GLN A 43 17.96 -8.95 -11.08
N GLU A 44 17.35 -9.63 -12.05
CA GLU A 44 16.52 -8.98 -13.08
C GLU A 44 15.33 -8.22 -12.47
N LEU A 45 14.59 -8.86 -11.56
CA LEU A 45 13.45 -8.23 -10.90
C LEU A 45 13.87 -7.05 -10.02
N GLN A 46 15.02 -7.13 -9.34
CA GLN A 46 15.56 -6.02 -8.58
C GLN A 46 15.88 -4.81 -9.46
N TYR A 47 16.42 -5.02 -10.68
CA TYR A 47 16.61 -3.94 -11.65
C TYR A 47 15.27 -3.33 -12.08
N ALA A 48 14.27 -4.16 -12.38
CA ALA A 48 12.95 -3.67 -12.79
C ALA A 48 12.27 -2.86 -11.67
N VAL A 49 12.35 -3.33 -10.42
CA VAL A 49 11.83 -2.61 -9.24
C VAL A 49 12.58 -1.30 -9.04
N GLY A 50 13.90 -1.29 -9.20
CA GLY A 50 14.70 -0.06 -9.11
C GLY A 50 14.28 1.00 -10.13
N ALA A 51 14.05 0.60 -11.37
CA ALA A 51 13.60 1.51 -12.43
C ALA A 51 12.21 2.11 -12.15
N LEU A 52 11.25 1.26 -11.73
CA LEU A 52 9.90 1.73 -11.37
C LEU A 52 9.91 2.63 -10.13
N GLN A 53 10.78 2.34 -9.16
CA GLN A 53 10.92 3.18 -7.96
C GLN A 53 11.46 4.56 -8.33
N GLN A 54 12.43 4.64 -9.24
CA GLN A 54 12.93 5.92 -9.76
C GLN A 54 11.85 6.71 -10.51
N GLU A 55 11.04 6.04 -11.34
CA GLU A 55 9.93 6.68 -12.04
C GLU A 55 8.88 7.22 -11.05
N LYS A 56 8.51 6.41 -10.06
CA LYS A 56 7.60 6.80 -8.98
C LYS A 56 8.12 8.05 -8.27
N ASP A 57 9.40 8.08 -7.89
CA ASP A 57 9.97 9.19 -7.14
C ASP A 57 10.01 10.48 -7.98
N SER A 58 10.28 10.37 -9.28
CA SER A 58 10.17 11.49 -10.22
C SER A 58 8.73 12.05 -10.31
N VAL A 59 7.73 11.17 -10.44
CA VAL A 59 6.32 11.57 -10.48
C VAL A 59 5.88 12.17 -9.14
N GLN A 60 6.28 11.59 -8.03
CA GLN A 60 5.97 12.09 -6.69
C GLN A 60 6.59 13.48 -6.48
N GLY A 61 7.85 13.69 -6.87
CA GLY A 61 8.49 15.00 -6.78
C GLY A 61 7.78 16.08 -7.61
N ARG A 62 7.23 15.70 -8.79
CA ARG A 62 6.38 16.59 -9.58
C ARG A 62 5.07 16.92 -8.87
N LEU A 63 4.45 15.94 -8.21
CA LEU A 63 3.22 16.13 -7.44
C LEU A 63 3.42 17.02 -6.22
N ASP A 64 4.54 16.88 -5.52
CA ASP A 64 4.86 17.66 -4.33
C ASP A 64 5.09 19.15 -4.65
N ALA A 65 5.48 19.48 -5.89
CA ALA A 65 5.53 20.86 -6.37
C ALA A 65 4.15 21.51 -6.51
N TYR A 66 3.08 20.71 -6.66
CA TYR A 66 1.73 21.24 -6.70
C TYR A 66 1.22 21.51 -5.29
N THR A 67 1.01 22.79 -5.03
CA THR A 67 0.36 23.25 -3.83
C THR A 67 -1.15 23.13 -4.02
N TYR A 68 -1.79 22.16 -3.35
CA TYR A 68 -3.24 21.99 -3.42
C TYR A 68 -3.95 23.22 -2.82
N PRO A 69 -4.73 24.00 -3.61
CA PRO A 69 -5.27 25.29 -3.18
C PRO A 69 -6.13 25.17 -1.92
N VAL A 70 -6.86 24.07 -1.80
CA VAL A 70 -7.77 23.80 -0.68
C VAL A 70 -7.06 23.72 0.69
N LEU A 71 -5.75 23.47 0.68
CA LEU A 71 -4.92 23.38 1.87
C LEU A 71 -4.10 24.66 2.11
N THR A 72 -4.02 25.56 1.13
CA THR A 72 -3.14 26.74 1.17
C THR A 72 -3.86 28.08 1.06
N LEU A 73 -5.15 28.06 0.74
CA LEU A 73 -5.98 29.24 0.87
C LEU A 73 -6.00 29.73 2.34
N PRO A 74 -5.91 31.07 2.54
CA PRO A 74 -6.18 31.69 3.82
C PRO A 74 -7.56 31.31 4.36
N ASN A 75 -7.71 31.32 5.68
CA ASN A 75 -8.95 30.93 6.33
C ASN A 75 -10.12 31.82 5.90
N GLU A 76 -9.87 33.11 5.66
CA GLU A 76 -10.86 34.10 5.23
C GLU A 76 -11.49 33.73 3.87
N ILE A 77 -10.65 33.31 2.91
CA ILE A 77 -11.12 32.91 1.58
C ILE A 77 -11.89 31.59 1.66
N MET A 78 -11.42 30.65 2.49
CA MET A 78 -12.13 29.39 2.74
C MET A 78 -13.50 29.64 3.37
N SER A 79 -13.58 30.53 4.37
CA SER A 79 -14.85 30.94 5.00
C SER A 79 -15.81 31.55 3.98
N GLU A 80 -15.33 32.41 3.07
CA GLU A 80 -16.16 33.01 2.03
C GLU A 80 -16.71 31.96 1.05
N ILE A 81 -15.86 31.03 0.60
CA ILE A 81 -16.29 29.89 -0.22
C ILE A 81 -17.36 29.07 0.49
N PHE A 82 -17.18 28.81 1.80
CA PHE A 82 -18.15 28.06 2.59
C PHE A 82 -19.49 28.78 2.71
N VAL A 83 -19.49 30.11 2.81
CA VAL A 83 -20.72 30.91 2.85
C VAL A 83 -21.46 30.79 1.51
N HIS A 84 -20.75 30.83 0.39
CA HIS A 84 -21.34 30.66 -0.94
C HIS A 84 -21.81 29.23 -1.25
N PHE A 85 -21.33 28.23 -0.51
CA PHE A 85 -21.81 26.85 -0.61
C PHE A 85 -23.23 26.66 -0.04
N LEU A 86 -23.63 27.53 0.89
CA LEU A 86 -24.95 27.48 1.54
C LEU A 86 -26.01 28.22 0.71
N PRO A 87 -27.30 27.85 0.86
CA PRO A 87 -28.39 28.59 0.22
C PRO A 87 -28.44 30.05 0.71
N VAL A 88 -28.82 30.96 -0.19
CA VAL A 88 -28.88 32.39 0.09
C VAL A 88 -29.99 32.70 1.12
N TYR A 89 -29.67 33.52 2.11
CA TYR A 89 -30.64 34.01 3.10
C TYR A 89 -31.85 34.65 2.39
N PRO A 90 -33.10 34.36 2.79
CA PRO A 90 -33.54 33.77 4.07
C PRO A 90 -33.67 32.24 4.08
N GLN A 91 -33.25 31.54 3.02
CA GLN A 91 -33.34 30.08 2.98
C GLN A 91 -32.43 29.47 4.04
N ARG A 92 -32.96 28.48 4.77
CA ARG A 92 -32.25 27.81 5.86
C ARG A 92 -31.64 26.52 5.35
N SER A 93 -30.33 26.38 5.51
CA SER A 93 -29.62 25.14 5.23
C SER A 93 -30.09 24.03 6.16
N PRO A 94 -30.22 22.75 5.73
CA PRO A 94 -30.38 21.65 6.68
C PRO A 94 -29.13 21.56 7.60
N LEU A 95 -29.33 21.07 8.83
CA LEU A 95 -28.18 20.79 9.72
C LEU A 95 -27.35 19.62 9.19
N ILE A 96 -28.00 18.60 8.62
CA ILE A 96 -27.38 17.37 8.13
C ILE A 96 -27.88 17.12 6.70
N GLY A 97 -26.97 16.79 5.79
CA GLY A 97 -27.29 16.44 4.41
C GLY A 97 -26.65 17.39 3.37
N PRO A 98 -27.13 17.36 2.12
CA PRO A 98 -26.61 18.21 1.05
C PRO A 98 -26.72 19.70 1.42
N HIS A 99 -25.72 20.47 1.01
CA HIS A 99 -25.63 21.91 1.31
C HIS A 99 -25.62 22.27 2.79
N SER A 100 -25.30 21.33 3.69
CA SER A 100 -25.21 21.61 5.12
C SER A 100 -23.84 22.13 5.55
N PRO A 101 -23.76 23.07 6.51
CA PRO A 101 -22.48 23.49 7.07
C PRO A 101 -21.75 22.35 7.78
N SER A 102 -22.48 21.34 8.29
CA SER A 102 -21.88 20.16 8.90
C SER A 102 -21.16 19.26 7.89
N LEU A 103 -21.59 19.23 6.62
CA LEU A 103 -20.93 18.48 5.56
C LEU A 103 -19.53 19.01 5.28
N LEU A 104 -19.34 20.34 5.33
CA LEU A 104 -18.02 20.97 5.19
C LEU A 104 -17.06 20.47 6.28
N GLY A 105 -17.54 20.32 7.52
CA GLY A 105 -16.76 19.80 8.63
C GLY A 105 -16.45 18.29 8.59
N GLN A 106 -16.99 17.54 7.63
CA GLN A 106 -16.71 16.11 7.46
C GLN A 106 -15.54 15.84 6.51
N ILE A 107 -15.10 16.83 5.73
CA ILE A 107 -14.08 16.65 4.68
C ILE A 107 -12.68 16.46 5.28
N CYS A 108 -12.23 17.38 6.14
CA CYS A 108 -10.95 17.27 6.83
C CYS A 108 -10.94 18.09 8.14
N ARG A 109 -9.87 17.95 8.95
CA ARG A 109 -9.73 18.69 10.22
C ARG A 109 -9.70 20.21 10.00
N LYS A 110 -8.88 20.70 9.07
CA LYS A 110 -8.77 22.13 8.74
C LYS A 110 -10.13 22.73 8.36
N TRP A 111 -10.90 22.04 7.53
CA TRP A 111 -12.24 22.51 7.12
C TRP A 111 -13.23 22.54 8.28
N ARG A 112 -13.16 21.57 9.17
CA ARG A 112 -13.97 21.57 10.40
C ARG A 112 -13.65 22.77 11.27
N ASP A 113 -12.37 23.06 11.49
CA ASP A 113 -11.94 24.18 12.32
C ASP A 113 -12.40 25.52 11.72
N ILE A 114 -12.24 25.69 10.39
CA ILE A 114 -12.74 26.88 9.67
C ILE A 114 -14.26 26.97 9.75
N ALA A 115 -14.99 25.88 9.48
CA ALA A 115 -16.45 25.87 9.50
C ALA A 115 -17.01 26.18 10.88
N LEU A 116 -16.42 25.63 11.95
CA LEU A 116 -16.82 25.91 13.33
C LEU A 116 -16.47 27.34 13.78
N SER A 117 -15.36 27.88 13.28
CA SER A 117 -14.92 29.27 13.56
C SER A 117 -15.57 30.33 12.68
N THR A 118 -16.49 29.95 11.76
CA THR A 118 -17.19 30.89 10.86
C THR A 118 -18.68 31.00 11.27
N PRO A 119 -19.07 31.98 12.11
CA PRO A 119 -20.45 32.10 12.60
C PRO A 119 -21.51 32.27 11.52
N ALA A 120 -21.14 32.86 10.37
CA ALA A 120 -22.05 33.09 9.25
C ALA A 120 -22.69 31.79 8.71
N LEU A 121 -21.98 30.66 8.79
CA LEU A 121 -22.47 29.35 8.35
C LEU A 121 -23.61 28.81 9.22
N TRP A 122 -23.68 29.26 10.48
CA TRP A 122 -24.60 28.75 11.50
C TRP A 122 -25.77 29.72 11.76
N ARG A 123 -25.81 30.87 11.07
CA ARG A 123 -26.83 31.90 11.26
C ARG A 123 -28.26 31.42 10.98
N ALA A 124 -28.42 30.45 10.07
CA ALA A 124 -29.74 29.99 9.63
C ALA A 124 -29.74 28.49 9.29
N VAL A 125 -30.04 27.64 10.28
CA VAL A 125 -30.06 26.18 10.13
C VAL A 125 -31.47 25.60 10.38
N ARG A 126 -31.87 24.65 9.55
CA ARG A 126 -33.11 23.88 9.67
C ARG A 126 -32.83 22.53 10.33
N LEU A 127 -33.52 22.29 11.45
CA LEU A 127 -33.50 21.00 12.15
C LEU A 127 -34.73 20.19 11.74
N THR A 128 -34.49 18.99 11.21
CA THR A 128 -35.55 18.01 10.96
C THR A 128 -35.49 16.96 12.05
N LEU A 129 -36.38 17.07 13.04
CA LEU A 129 -36.52 16.06 14.08
C LEU A 129 -37.32 14.89 13.51
N ASN A 130 -36.65 13.78 13.25
CA ASN A 130 -37.34 12.58 12.80
C ASN A 130 -37.91 11.86 14.02
N LYS A 131 -39.24 11.83 14.16
CA LYS A 131 -39.91 11.16 15.27
C LYS A 131 -39.82 9.65 15.01
N LYS A 132 -38.86 8.98 15.64
CA LYS A 132 -38.86 7.50 15.70
C LYS A 132 -40.10 7.07 16.48
N ARG A 133 -40.98 6.29 15.84
CA ARG A 133 -42.01 5.49 16.50
C ARG A 133 -41.35 4.31 17.21
#